data_AF-A0A858X3C8-F1
#
_entry.id   AF-A0A858X3C8-F1
#
_cell.length_a   1.000
_cell.length_b   1.000
_cell.length_c   1.000
_cell.angle_alpha   90.00
_cell.angle_beta   90.00
_cell.angle_gamma   90.00
#
_symmetry.space_group_name_H-M   'P 1'
#
loop_
_entity.id
_entity.type
_entity.pdbx_description
1 polymer ?
#
loop_
_entity_poly.entity_id
_entity_poly.type
_entity_poly.pdbx_seq_one_letter_code
_entity_poly.pdbx_strand_id
1 'polypeptide(L)'
;MLSWTRTVVATGKVDDAMGPDPVGYIAYHPDGRMTAMVFTRDRIKPASPAPTAEEKVKLFDSMLAYTGTYTLEADRVIHHVDAAWNPAWQVDQVRPLTCDGESLVISGAPAVDPTTGEEVIYRIEFRKV
;
A
#
# COMPACT_ATOMS: atom_id res chain seq x y z
N MET A 1 3.57 -3.40 -9.08
CA MET A 1 2.20 -3.61 -8.58
C MET A 1 1.32 -3.81 -9.81
N LEU A 2 0.36 -4.73 -9.74
CA LEU A 2 -0.62 -4.98 -10.80
C LEU A 2 -1.96 -4.29 -10.49
N SER A 3 -2.42 -4.42 -9.24
CA SER A 3 -3.70 -3.85 -8.80
C SER A 3 -3.71 -3.62 -7.30
N TRP A 4 -4.57 -2.70 -6.86
CA TRP A 4 -4.94 -2.54 -5.46
C TRP A 4 -6.42 -2.20 -5.39
N THR A 5 -7.24 -3.19 -5.04
CA THR A 5 -8.68 -3.03 -4.88
C THR A 5 -9.08 -3.02 -3.41
N ARG A 6 -10.22 -2.38 -3.14
CA ARG A 6 -10.92 -2.46 -1.86
C ARG A 6 -12.32 -3.00 -2.09
N THR A 7 -12.76 -3.93 -1.27
CA THR A 7 -14.13 -4.43 -1.25
C THR A 7 -14.81 -3.96 0.02
N VAL A 8 -15.86 -3.14 -0.09
CA VAL A 8 -16.66 -2.70 1.06
C VAL A 8 -17.42 -3.90 1.61
N VAL A 9 -17.20 -4.25 2.88
CA VAL A 9 -17.76 -5.45 3.51
C VAL A 9 -19.29 -5.42 3.49
N ALA A 10 -19.89 -4.27 3.77
CA ALA A 10 -21.34 -4.13 3.89
C ALA A 10 -22.09 -4.28 2.54
N THR A 11 -21.46 -3.91 1.43
CA THR A 11 -22.15 -3.82 0.12
C THR A 11 -21.58 -4.75 -0.94
N GLY A 12 -20.38 -5.29 -0.73
CA GLY A 12 -19.60 -6.01 -1.73
C GLY A 12 -19.09 -5.12 -2.86
N LYS A 13 -19.28 -3.79 -2.79
CA LYS A 13 -18.79 -2.87 -3.82
C LYS A 13 -17.26 -2.92 -3.88
N VAL A 14 -16.72 -3.06 -5.09
CA VAL A 14 -15.28 -3.08 -5.35
C VAL A 14 -14.89 -1.79 -6.05
N ASP A 15 -13.88 -1.10 -5.51
CA ASP A 15 -13.26 0.09 -6.12
C ASP A 15 -11.73 -0.07 -6.12
N ASP A 16 -11.04 0.69 -6.97
CA ASP A 16 -9.58 0.79 -6.95
C ASP A 16 -9.14 1.73 -5.82
N ALA A 17 -8.34 1.23 -4.87
CA ALA A 17 -7.89 2.00 -3.71
C ALA A 17 -6.86 3.09 -4.09
N MET A 18 -6.07 2.85 -5.13
CA MET A 18 -5.05 3.78 -5.64
C MET A 18 -5.31 4.18 -7.10
N GLY A 19 -6.58 4.14 -7.51
CA GLY A 19 -7.00 4.35 -8.90
C GLY A 19 -6.55 3.21 -9.85
N PRO A 20 -6.93 3.32 -11.13
CA PRO A 20 -6.56 2.31 -12.12
C PRO A 20 -5.05 2.36 -12.42
N ASP A 21 -4.42 1.19 -12.59
CA ASP A 21 -3.00 1.02 -12.98
C ASP A 21 -1.98 1.74 -12.05
N PRO A 22 -2.03 1.48 -10.73
CA PRO A 22 -1.13 2.13 -9.77
C PRO A 22 0.33 1.72 -9.98
N VAL A 23 1.25 2.65 -9.70
CA VAL A 23 2.69 2.43 -9.83
C VAL A 23 3.29 2.21 -8.45
N GLY A 24 3.91 1.06 -8.24
CA GLY A 24 4.52 0.78 -6.94
C GLY A 24 5.15 -0.59 -6.85
N TYR A 25 5.97 -0.78 -5.83
CA TYR A 25 6.55 -2.06 -5.49
C TYR A 25 6.65 -2.21 -3.97
N ILE A 26 6.74 -3.46 -3.56
CA ILE A 26 7.13 -3.86 -2.22
C ILE A 26 8.41 -4.67 -2.35
N ALA A 27 9.39 -4.36 -1.51
CA ALA A 27 10.68 -5.04 -1.50
C ALA A 27 10.91 -5.64 -0.12
N TYR A 28 11.36 -6.90 -0.11
CA TYR A 28 11.81 -7.63 1.06
C TYR A 28 13.27 -8.00 0.82
N HIS A 29 14.16 -7.47 1.64
CA HIS A 29 15.60 -7.61 1.46
C HIS A 29 16.15 -8.75 2.33
N PRO A 30 17.22 -9.44 1.89
CA PRO A 30 17.83 -10.54 2.65
C PRO A 30 18.37 -10.13 4.03
N ASP A 31 18.62 -8.84 4.26
CA ASP A 31 19.05 -8.28 5.54
C ASP A 31 17.88 -7.99 6.50
N GLY A 32 16.66 -8.40 6.14
CA GLY A 32 15.45 -8.23 6.96
C GLY A 32 14.77 -6.87 6.78
N ARG A 33 15.27 -5.99 5.89
CA ARG A 33 14.61 -4.72 5.58
C ARG A 33 13.44 -4.89 4.63
N MET A 34 12.48 -3.98 4.74
CA MET A 34 11.39 -3.89 3.79
C MET A 34 10.99 -2.44 3.49
N THR A 35 10.48 -2.23 2.28
CA THR A 35 9.89 -0.96 1.86
C THR A 35 8.65 -1.23 1.03
N ALA A 36 7.60 -0.44 1.24
CA ALA A 36 6.45 -0.38 0.34
C ALA A 36 6.30 1.04 -0.18
N MET A 37 6.20 1.21 -1.50
CA MET A 37 5.97 2.49 -2.15
C MET A 37 4.94 2.32 -3.26
N VAL A 38 3.90 3.15 -3.22
CA VAL A 38 2.79 3.13 -4.18
C VAL A 38 2.37 4.55 -4.52
N PHE A 39 2.05 4.78 -5.78
CA PHE A 39 1.62 6.05 -6.35
C PHE A 39 0.42 5.81 -7.26
N THR A 40 -0.54 6.72 -7.25
CA THR A 40 -1.56 6.74 -8.30
C THR A 40 -0.91 7.09 -9.65
N ARG A 41 -1.50 6.63 -10.76
CA ARG A 41 -0.96 6.83 -12.10
C ARG A 41 -1.06 8.28 -12.59
N ASP A 42 -2.08 8.98 -12.13
CA ASP A 42 -2.48 10.35 -12.50
C ASP A 42 -1.83 11.43 -11.62
N ARG A 43 -0.78 11.06 -10.87
CA ARG A 43 -0.05 11.94 -9.98
C ARG A 43 0.45 13.20 -10.70
N ILE A 44 0.22 14.36 -10.09
CA ILE A 44 0.59 15.64 -10.70
C ILE A 44 2.11 15.81 -10.85
N LYS A 45 2.51 16.60 -11.83
CA LYS A 45 3.87 17.16 -11.93
C LYS A 45 3.83 18.61 -11.47
N PRO A 46 4.62 19.00 -10.44
CA PRO A 46 4.70 20.40 -10.01
C PRO A 46 5.12 21.35 -11.14
N ALA A 47 4.57 22.56 -11.15
CA ALA A 47 4.87 23.58 -12.15
C ALA A 47 6.27 24.21 -11.99
N SER A 48 6.88 24.07 -10.80
CA SER A 48 8.19 24.60 -10.45
C SER A 48 9.04 23.56 -9.70
N PRO A 49 10.38 23.72 -9.63
CA PRO A 49 11.24 22.78 -8.90
C PRO A 49 10.84 22.58 -7.43
N ALA A 50 10.37 23.63 -6.77
CA ALA A 50 9.80 23.56 -5.43
C ALA A 50 8.26 23.51 -5.54
N PRO A 51 7.59 22.46 -5.06
CA PRO A 51 6.13 22.38 -5.11
C PRO A 51 5.49 23.42 -4.18
N THR A 52 4.37 23.99 -4.61
CA THR A 52 3.52 24.85 -3.76
C THR A 52 2.88 24.05 -2.63
N ALA A 53 2.28 24.72 -1.64
CA ALA A 53 1.56 24.04 -0.56
C ALA A 53 0.42 23.15 -1.10
N GLU A 54 -0.33 23.63 -2.09
CA GLU A 54 -1.42 22.87 -2.72
C GLU A 54 -0.90 21.66 -3.50
N GLU A 55 0.21 21.80 -4.21
CA GLU A 55 0.85 20.69 -4.92
C GLU A 55 1.37 19.63 -3.94
N LYS A 56 1.93 20.04 -2.79
CA LYS A 56 2.38 19.11 -1.75
C LYS A 56 1.24 18.24 -1.21
N VAL A 57 0.07 18.82 -0.96
CA VAL A 57 -1.11 18.06 -0.50
C VAL A 57 -1.51 17.03 -1.56
N LYS A 58 -1.67 17.44 -2.82
CA LYS A 58 -2.02 16.53 -3.93
C LYS A 58 -1.01 15.41 -4.11
N LEU A 59 0.29 15.70 -3.98
CA LEU A 59 1.34 14.68 -4.01
C LEU A 59 1.28 13.78 -2.78
N PHE A 60 1.03 14.30 -1.60
CA PHE A 60 0.93 13.49 -0.39
C PHE A 60 -0.27 12.53 -0.47
N ASP A 61 -1.44 13.00 -0.89
CA ASP A 61 -2.67 12.20 -0.99
C ASP A 61 -2.61 11.08 -2.04
N SER A 62 -1.76 11.23 -3.06
CA SER A 62 -1.62 10.26 -4.15
C SER A 62 -0.48 9.26 -3.95
N MET A 63 0.11 9.19 -2.75
CA MET A 63 1.17 8.22 -2.40
C MET A 63 0.85 7.43 -1.15
N LEU A 64 1.48 6.27 -1.07
CA LEU A 64 1.69 5.54 0.16
C LEU A 64 3.15 5.11 0.20
N ALA A 65 3.82 5.36 1.32
CA ALA A 65 5.20 4.95 1.51
C ALA A 65 5.50 4.60 2.96
N TYR A 66 6.16 3.47 3.19
CA TYR A 66 6.73 3.16 4.49
C TYR A 66 7.94 2.23 4.37
N THR A 67 8.78 2.25 5.39
CA THR A 67 9.96 1.40 5.53
C THR A 67 10.03 0.80 6.92
N GLY A 68 10.68 -0.34 7.02
CA GLY A 68 10.84 -1.04 8.28
C GLY A 68 11.60 -2.34 8.13
N THR A 69 11.31 -3.27 9.03
CA THR A 69 11.74 -4.67 8.93
C THR A 69 10.53 -5.57 8.77
N TYR A 70 10.73 -6.86 8.55
CA TYR A 70 9.62 -7.81 8.42
C TYR A 70 9.90 -9.16 9.08
N THR A 71 8.82 -9.79 9.53
CA THR A 71 8.78 -11.20 9.90
C THR A 71 7.85 -11.93 8.93
N LEU A 72 8.35 -12.99 8.29
CA LEU A 72 7.55 -13.84 7.41
C LEU A 72 7.08 -15.08 8.18
N GLU A 73 5.78 -15.33 8.15
CA GLU A 73 5.13 -16.52 8.69
C GLU A 73 4.47 -17.32 7.55
N ALA A 74 3.84 -18.46 7.87
CA ALA A 74 3.33 -19.39 6.86
C ALA A 74 2.20 -18.80 5.99
N ASP A 75 1.33 -17.96 6.57
CA ASP A 75 0.13 -17.42 5.94
C ASP A 75 0.10 -15.87 5.88
N ARG A 76 1.14 -15.22 6.40
CA ARG A 76 1.19 -13.76 6.55
C ARG A 76 2.61 -13.23 6.64
N VAL A 77 2.74 -11.93 6.42
CA VAL A 77 3.91 -11.14 6.77
C VAL A 77 3.51 -10.09 7.80
N ILE A 78 4.42 -9.80 8.71
CA ILE A 78 4.30 -8.70 9.67
C ILE A 78 5.34 -7.65 9.27
N HIS A 79 4.92 -6.43 8.95
CA HIS A 79 5.84 -5.32 8.75
C HIS A 79 5.99 -4.55 10.05
N HIS A 80 7.22 -4.48 10.56
CA HIS A 80 7.58 -3.66 11.72
C HIS A 80 8.00 -2.28 11.19
N VAL A 81 7.06 -1.34 11.17
CA VAL A 81 7.22 -0.06 10.48
C VAL A 81 8.08 0.90 11.30
N ASP A 82 9.24 1.27 10.77
CA ASP A 82 10.17 2.24 11.36
C ASP A 82 9.75 3.68 11.05
N ALA A 83 9.27 3.92 9.82
CA ALA A 83 8.82 5.22 9.35
C ALA A 83 7.77 5.06 8.24
N ALA A 84 6.76 5.94 8.27
CA ALA A 84 5.69 5.97 7.28
C ALA A 84 5.38 7.41 6.88
N TRP A 85 4.92 7.58 5.64
CA TRP A 85 4.39 8.86 5.14
C TRP A 85 3.31 9.42 6.07
N ASN A 86 2.45 8.54 6.58
CA ASN A 86 1.51 8.80 7.64
C ASN A 86 1.96 8.10 8.93
N PRO A 87 2.41 8.85 9.96
CA PRO A 87 2.85 8.30 11.24
C PRO A 87 1.86 7.37 11.96
N ALA A 88 0.55 7.47 11.69
CA ALA A 88 -0.44 6.56 12.25
C ALA A 88 -0.24 5.10 11.83
N TRP A 89 0.55 4.86 10.76
CA TRP A 89 0.88 3.54 10.26
C TRP A 89 2.20 2.99 10.82
N GLN A 90 2.87 3.72 11.73
CA GLN A 90 4.08 3.27 12.43
C GLN A 90 3.73 2.29 13.56
N VAL A 91 3.10 1.18 13.17
CA VAL A 91 2.71 0.06 14.02
C VAL A 91 3.02 -1.23 13.26
N ASP A 92 2.94 -2.36 13.94
CA ASP A 92 3.01 -3.65 13.27
C ASP A 92 1.83 -3.84 12.31
N GLN A 93 2.14 -3.94 11.02
CA GLN A 93 1.16 -4.16 9.97
C GLN A 93 1.11 -5.65 9.63
N VAL A 94 0.12 -6.36 10.15
CA VAL A 94 -0.12 -7.77 9.85
C VAL A 94 -0.83 -7.89 8.50
N ARG A 95 -0.28 -8.69 7.59
CA ARG A 95 -0.72 -8.80 6.20
C ARG A 95 -0.80 -10.26 5.78
N PRO A 96 -1.99 -10.86 5.76
CA PRO A 96 -2.16 -12.19 5.18
C PRO A 96 -1.77 -12.15 3.69
N LEU A 97 -1.07 -13.18 3.24
CA LEU A 97 -0.54 -13.22 1.89
C LEU A 97 -0.55 -14.61 1.29
N THR A 98 -0.49 -14.65 -0.04
CA THR A 98 -0.12 -15.83 -0.81
C THR A 98 0.97 -15.44 -1.80
N CYS A 99 2.01 -16.26 -1.91
CA CYS A 99 3.08 -16.07 -2.88
C CYS A 99 3.44 -17.40 -3.53
N ASP A 100 3.51 -17.43 -4.86
CA ASP A 100 3.85 -18.61 -5.67
C ASP A 100 5.24 -18.52 -6.32
N GLY A 101 6.05 -17.53 -5.91
CA GLY A 101 7.37 -17.23 -6.45
C GLY A 101 7.38 -16.21 -7.59
N GLU A 102 6.27 -16.06 -8.31
CA GLU A 102 6.11 -15.10 -9.42
C GLU A 102 5.11 -13.99 -9.07
N SER A 103 4.04 -14.35 -8.36
CA SER A 103 2.98 -13.48 -7.90
C SER A 103 3.00 -13.38 -6.37
N LEU A 104 2.65 -12.19 -5.88
CA LEU A 104 2.39 -11.93 -4.47
C LEU A 104 1.02 -11.26 -4.37
N VAL A 105 0.14 -11.84 -3.59
CA VAL A 105 -1.17 -11.28 -3.25
C VAL A 105 -1.21 -11.05 -1.75
N ILE A 106 -1.49 -9.82 -1.34
CA ILE A 106 -1.76 -9.45 0.05
C ILE A 106 -3.25 -9.16 0.17
N SER A 107 -3.98 -9.94 0.95
CA SER A 107 -5.45 -9.84 1.02
C SER A 107 -6.01 -10.61 2.22
N GLY A 108 -7.23 -10.29 2.63
CA GLY A 108 -8.04 -11.14 3.52
C GLY A 108 -8.13 -10.69 4.98
N ALA A 109 -7.40 -9.65 5.37
CA ALA A 109 -7.64 -8.97 6.65
C ALA A 109 -8.65 -7.82 6.44
N PRO A 110 -9.74 -7.77 7.23
CA PRO A 110 -10.56 -6.58 7.32
C PRO A 110 -9.73 -5.37 7.79
N ALA A 111 -10.01 -4.22 7.21
CA ALA A 111 -9.45 -2.93 7.59
C ALA A 111 -10.57 -1.89 7.61
N VAL A 112 -10.32 -0.75 8.27
CA VAL A 112 -11.17 0.44 8.15
C VAL A 112 -10.50 1.37 7.15
N ASP A 113 -11.20 1.72 6.07
CA ASP A 113 -10.70 2.68 5.09
C ASP A 113 -10.54 4.04 5.77
N PRO A 114 -9.33 4.63 5.79
CA PRO A 114 -9.09 5.86 6.54
C PRO A 114 -9.78 7.09 5.93
N THR A 115 -10.22 7.01 4.67
CA THR A 115 -10.89 8.10 3.95
C THR A 115 -12.40 8.03 4.12
N THR A 116 -12.99 6.84 3.99
CA THR A 116 -14.45 6.68 4.05
C THR A 116 -14.97 6.19 5.40
N GLY A 117 -14.12 5.61 6.24
CA GLY A 117 -14.51 4.97 7.50
C GLY A 117 -15.22 3.62 7.32
N GLU A 118 -15.29 3.10 6.10
CA GLU A 118 -15.95 1.83 5.80
C GLU A 118 -15.07 0.64 6.18
N GLU A 119 -15.69 -0.44 6.64
CA GLU A 119 -15.01 -1.74 6.72
C GLU A 119 -14.78 -2.27 5.30
N VAL A 120 -13.51 -2.55 4.99
CA VAL A 120 -13.06 -2.99 3.69
C VAL A 120 -12.12 -4.20 3.78
N ILE A 121 -12.09 -5.00 2.73
CA ILE A 121 -11.02 -5.97 2.50
C ILE A 121 -10.18 -5.42 1.35
N TYR A 122 -8.91 -5.12 1.62
CA TYR A 122 -7.96 -4.76 0.58
C TYR A 122 -7.41 -6.02 -0.09
N ARG A 123 -7.21 -5.95 -1.40
CA ARG A 123 -6.48 -6.94 -2.19
C ARG A 123 -5.43 -6.23 -3.02
N ILE A 124 -4.18 -6.56 -2.78
CA ILE A 124 -3.02 -5.96 -3.44
C ILE A 124 -2.27 -7.04 -4.20
N GLU A 125 -2.01 -6.83 -5.48
CA GLU A 125 -1.35 -7.80 -6.33
C GLU A 125 -0.03 -7.25 -6.87
N PHE A 126 1.02 -8.06 -6.80
CA PHE A 126 2.34 -7.78 -7.35
C PHE A 126 2.81 -8.94 -8.21
N ARG A 127 3.64 -8.61 -9.21
CA ARG A 127 4.45 -9.56 -9.95
C ARG A 127 5.90 -9.26 -9.67
N LYS A 128 6.70 -10.31 -9.50
CA LYS A 128 8.15 -10.23 -9.35
C LYS A 128 8.78 -9.58 -10.59
N VAL A 129 9.85 -8.83 -10.37
CA VAL A 129 10.66 -8.17 -11.41
C VAL A 129 12.04 -8.81 -11.43
#